data_AF-A0A5Q6RXU6-F1
#
_entry.id   AF-A0A5Q6RXU6-F1
#
_cell.length_a   1.000
_cell.length_b   1.000
_cell.length_c   1.000
_cell.angle_alpha   90.00
_cell.angle_beta   90.00
_cell.angle_gamma   90.00
#
_symmetry.space_group_name_H-M   'P 1'
#
loop_
_entity.id
_entity.type
_entity.pdbx_description
1 polymer ?
#
loop_
_entity_poly.entity_id
_entity_poly.type
_entity_poly.pdbx_seq_one_letter_code
_entity_poly.pdbx_strand_id
1 'polypeptide(L)'
;MGASGLAAGIVIALAALVLLVLAVLGMGLLLVGGLSRRRSGRPLVWAGAVMLGIAASAAIGVVVWAGVTGDPDTLELDLREPLTTASLDKEQMPGFPGVYDYASDRVDLVLPDGSRFASDAGTVTVWSDDGLVTSVKINRPMTTRSEAADVIRTWADDLGIEPYAIDETTDRAWSETHTHAGAEVVLSMQPGPDGDARPSLAINLPSAQQ
;
A
#
# COMPACT_ATOMS: atom_id res chain seq x y z
N MET A 1 16.41 -7.94 -9.70
CA MET A 1 16.03 -6.58 -10.12
C MET A 1 14.52 -6.55 -10.29
N GLY A 2 13.80 -5.97 -9.33
CA GLY A 2 12.34 -5.77 -9.37
C GLY A 2 12.07 -4.42 -8.75
N ALA A 3 11.92 -3.41 -9.59
CA ALA A 3 12.14 -2.00 -9.30
C ALA A 3 10.89 -1.24 -8.82
N SER A 4 9.98 -1.89 -8.12
CA SER A 4 8.71 -1.25 -7.75
C SER A 4 8.75 -0.55 -6.38
N GLY A 5 9.67 -0.90 -5.48
CA GLY A 5 9.91 -0.18 -4.21
C GLY A 5 10.92 0.97 -4.29
N LEU A 6 11.84 0.90 -5.24
CA LEU A 6 12.65 2.05 -5.60
C LEU A 6 11.80 3.12 -6.30
N ALA A 7 10.79 2.76 -7.10
CA ALA A 7 10.00 3.75 -7.82
C ALA A 7 9.20 4.70 -6.91
N ALA A 8 8.51 4.20 -5.87
CA ALA A 8 7.74 5.06 -4.96
C ALA A 8 8.65 5.96 -4.10
N GLY A 9 9.72 5.40 -3.53
CA GLY A 9 10.72 6.16 -2.78
C GLY A 9 11.50 7.15 -3.65
N ILE A 10 11.84 6.77 -4.89
CA ILE A 10 12.46 7.66 -5.88
C ILE A 10 11.48 8.75 -6.28
N VAL A 11 10.19 8.48 -6.49
CA VAL A 11 9.23 9.51 -6.89
C VAL A 11 9.03 10.53 -5.77
N ILE A 12 8.91 10.12 -4.51
CA ILE A 12 8.85 11.03 -3.37
C ILE A 12 10.17 11.79 -3.20
N ALA A 13 11.32 11.10 -3.32
CA ALA A 13 12.63 11.74 -3.24
C ALA A 13 12.89 12.70 -4.41
N LEU A 14 12.45 12.38 -5.63
CA LEU A 14 12.53 13.25 -6.80
C LEU A 14 11.59 14.43 -6.65
N ALA A 15 10.37 14.23 -6.15
CA ALA A 15 9.43 15.31 -5.88
C ALA A 15 10.00 16.26 -4.81
N ALA A 16 10.57 15.72 -3.73
CA ALA A 16 11.27 16.49 -2.71
C ALA A 16 12.50 17.20 -3.27
N LEU A 17 13.29 16.54 -4.15
CA LEU A 17 14.47 17.13 -4.80
C LEU A 17 14.07 18.26 -5.75
N VAL A 18 13.02 18.07 -6.55
CA VAL A 18 12.48 19.08 -7.47
C VAL A 18 11.94 20.27 -6.69
N LEU A 19 11.19 20.03 -5.60
CA LEU A 19 10.75 21.07 -4.69
C LEU A 19 11.93 21.83 -4.06
N LEU A 20 12.99 21.12 -3.67
CA LEU A 20 14.18 21.72 -3.08
C LEU A 20 14.96 22.56 -4.11
N VAL A 21 15.10 22.09 -5.35
CA VAL A 21 15.71 22.86 -6.45
C VAL A 21 14.87 24.09 -6.77
N LEU A 22 13.55 23.99 -6.82
CA LEU A 22 12.65 25.13 -7.01
C LEU A 22 12.74 26.14 -5.85
N ALA A 23 12.84 25.66 -4.61
CA ALA A 23 13.03 26.52 -3.44
C ALA A 23 14.37 27.26 -3.50
N VAL A 24 15.46 26.59 -3.88
CA VAL A 24 16.79 27.20 -4.06
C VAL A 24 16.79 28.22 -5.20
N LEU A 25 16.15 27.90 -6.33
CA LEU A 25 16.00 28.84 -7.45
C LEU A 25 15.14 30.06 -7.08
N GLY A 26 14.04 29.84 -6.35
CA GLY A 26 13.20 30.92 -5.82
C GLY A 26 13.95 31.81 -4.83
N MET A 27 14.72 31.21 -3.93
CA MET A 27 15.58 31.93 -2.98
C MET A 27 16.68 32.73 -3.69
N GLY A 28 17.32 32.15 -4.72
CA GLY A 28 18.31 32.83 -5.56
C GLY A 28 17.73 34.01 -6.32
N LEU A 29 16.53 33.87 -6.88
CA LEU A 29 15.81 34.95 -7.54
C LEU A 29 15.38 36.05 -6.58
N LEU A 30 14.98 35.71 -5.35
CA LEU A 30 14.68 36.68 -4.29
C LEU A 30 15.93 37.46 -3.84
N LEU A 31 17.08 36.80 -3.75
CA LEU A 31 18.36 37.46 -3.42
C LEU A 31 18.81 38.39 -4.56
N VAL A 32 18.74 37.94 -5.82
CA VAL A 32 19.07 38.77 -6.99
C VAL A 32 18.09 39.95 -7.13
N GLY A 33 16.79 39.73 -6.89
CA GLY A 33 15.77 40.77 -6.87
C GLY A 33 15.90 41.75 -5.70
N GLY A 34 16.44 41.28 -4.56
CA GLY A 34 16.77 42.10 -3.40
C GLY A 34 17.98 43.01 -3.63
N LEU A 35 18.99 42.53 -4.35
CA LEU A 35 20.17 43.32 -4.75
C LEU A 35 19.90 44.26 -5.93
N SER A 36 18.92 43.98 -6.78
CA SER A 36 18.55 44.84 -7.92
C SER A 36 17.65 46.03 -7.54
N ARG A 37 17.48 46.34 -6.25
CA ARG A 37 16.61 47.42 -5.74
C ARG A 37 17.11 48.84 -6.06
N ARG A 38 18.03 49.01 -7.00
CA ARG A 38 18.44 50.31 -7.55
C ARG A 38 18.12 50.37 -9.05
N ARG A 39 16.99 51.04 -9.32
CA ARG A 39 16.48 51.60 -10.58
C ARG A 39 15.74 50.65 -11.53
N SER A 40 14.46 51.01 -11.69
CA SER A 40 13.40 50.49 -12.59
C SER A 40 12.98 49.04 -12.31
N GLY A 41 11.70 48.69 -12.18
CA GLY A 41 10.49 49.38 -12.57
C GLY A 41 9.56 48.40 -13.27
N ARG A 42 9.05 47.41 -12.53
CA ARG A 42 7.81 46.64 -12.78
C ARG A 42 7.76 45.38 -13.69
N PRO A 43 8.78 44.91 -14.45
CA PRO A 43 8.63 43.62 -15.16
C PRO A 43 9.03 42.38 -14.33
N LEU A 44 9.93 42.51 -13.35
CA LEU A 44 10.46 41.33 -12.61
C LEU A 44 9.46 40.72 -11.61
N VAL A 45 8.58 41.53 -11.00
CA VAL A 45 7.59 41.03 -10.04
C VAL A 45 6.55 40.13 -10.73
N TRP A 46 6.21 40.46 -11.98
CA TRP A 46 5.32 39.66 -12.82
C TRP A 46 5.96 38.33 -13.23
N ALA A 47 7.25 38.33 -13.59
CA ALA A 47 7.98 37.12 -13.91
C ALA A 47 8.09 36.15 -12.70
N GLY A 48 8.28 36.70 -11.49
CA GLY A 48 8.28 35.91 -10.25
C GLY A 48 6.92 35.29 -9.92
N ALA A 49 5.83 36.04 -10.11
CA ALA A 49 4.47 35.53 -9.88
C ALA A 49 4.07 34.44 -10.90
N VAL A 50 4.47 34.59 -12.17
CA VAL A 50 4.23 33.58 -13.21
C VAL A 50 5.00 32.30 -12.93
N MET A 51 6.27 32.38 -12.48
CA MET A 51 7.05 31.20 -12.10
C MET A 51 6.46 30.48 -10.88
N LEU A 52 6.02 31.22 -9.86
CA LEU A 52 5.32 30.63 -8.70
C LEU A 52 4.01 29.97 -9.12
N GLY A 53 3.26 30.57 -10.05
CA GLY A 53 2.05 29.99 -10.62
C GLY A 53 2.31 28.67 -11.35
N ILE A 54 3.37 28.60 -12.16
CA ILE A 54 3.77 27.38 -12.88
C ILE A 54 4.23 26.30 -11.90
N ALA A 55 5.04 26.65 -10.89
CA ALA A 55 5.50 25.70 -9.89
C ALA A 55 4.33 25.14 -9.05
N ALA A 56 3.39 26.00 -8.65
CA ALA A 56 2.20 25.58 -7.92
C ALA A 56 1.28 24.69 -8.76
N SER A 57 1.07 25.02 -10.03
CA SER A 57 0.23 24.21 -10.93
C SER A 57 0.90 22.89 -11.31
N ALA A 58 2.22 22.83 -11.44
CA ALA A 58 2.95 21.57 -11.57
C ALA A 58 2.83 20.71 -10.31
N ALA A 59 2.95 21.30 -9.11
CA ALA A 59 2.76 20.58 -7.85
C ALA A 59 1.33 20.05 -7.69
N ILE A 60 0.31 20.86 -8.00
CA ILE A 60 -1.08 20.42 -8.03
C ILE A 60 -1.27 19.33 -9.08
N GLY A 61 -0.67 19.47 -10.26
CA GLY A 61 -0.69 18.46 -11.31
C GLY A 61 -0.09 17.14 -10.86
N VAL A 62 1.01 17.15 -10.11
CA VAL A 62 1.64 15.94 -9.55
C VAL A 62 0.80 15.34 -8.42
N VAL A 63 0.21 16.15 -7.54
CA VAL A 63 -0.67 15.66 -6.45
C VAL A 63 -1.96 15.07 -7.02
N VAL A 64 -2.58 15.74 -7.98
CA VAL A 64 -3.77 15.23 -8.68
C VAL A 64 -3.41 14.01 -9.50
N TRP A 65 -2.28 14.00 -10.20
CA TRP A 65 -1.84 12.82 -10.95
C TRP A 65 -1.55 11.65 -10.02
N ALA A 66 -0.83 11.86 -8.91
CA ALA A 66 -0.57 10.83 -7.90
C ALA A 66 -1.86 10.31 -7.26
N GLY A 67 -2.84 11.18 -6.99
CA GLY A 67 -4.16 10.80 -6.48
C GLY A 67 -5.09 10.18 -7.54
N VAL A 68 -4.80 10.37 -8.84
CA VAL A 68 -5.54 9.76 -9.96
C VAL A 68 -4.88 8.46 -10.43
N THR A 69 -3.57 8.30 -10.22
CA THR A 69 -2.82 7.09 -10.56
C THR A 69 -2.66 6.12 -9.39
N GLY A 70 -2.80 6.59 -8.15
CA GLY A 70 -3.06 5.71 -7.01
C GLY A 70 -4.48 5.22 -7.16
N ASP A 71 -4.63 3.92 -7.43
CA ASP A 71 -5.94 3.30 -7.55
C ASP A 71 -6.63 3.37 -6.17
N PRO A 72 -7.69 4.18 -6.00
CA PRO A 72 -8.32 4.37 -4.68
C PRO A 72 -8.90 3.07 -4.12
N ASP A 73 -9.04 2.05 -4.97
CA ASP A 73 -9.56 0.74 -4.62
C ASP A 73 -8.46 -0.25 -4.20
N THR A 74 -7.18 0.17 -4.17
CA THR A 74 -6.03 -0.63 -3.73
C THR A 74 -5.54 -0.27 -2.32
N LEU A 75 -5.51 -1.24 -1.42
CA LEU A 75 -4.91 -1.11 -0.09
C LEU A 75 -3.41 -1.43 -0.12
N GLU A 76 -2.56 -0.45 0.16
CA GLU A 76 -1.11 -0.63 0.26
C GLU A 76 -0.64 -0.70 1.72
N LEU A 77 0.07 -1.77 2.10
CA LEU A 77 0.65 -1.92 3.45
C LEU A 77 2.14 -2.29 3.40
N ASP A 78 2.96 -1.57 4.15
CA ASP A 78 4.38 -1.90 4.36
C ASP A 78 4.57 -2.52 5.74
N LEU A 79 4.93 -3.80 5.78
CA LEU A 79 5.07 -4.60 6.99
C LEU A 79 6.54 -4.78 7.42
N ARG A 80 7.48 -4.03 6.82
CA ARG A 80 8.90 -4.07 7.21
C ARG A 80 9.17 -3.40 8.55
N GLU A 81 8.43 -2.34 8.81
CA GLU A 81 8.50 -1.57 10.04
C GLU A 81 7.16 -1.68 10.78
N PRO A 82 7.14 -1.50 12.11
CA PRO A 82 5.89 -1.55 12.88
C PRO A 82 4.90 -0.50 12.35
N LEU A 83 3.83 -0.97 11.71
CA LEU A 83 2.83 -0.08 11.13
C LEU A 83 1.85 0.35 12.21
N THR A 84 1.70 1.67 12.41
CA THR A 84 0.72 2.19 13.36
C THR A 84 -0.66 2.29 12.72
N THR A 85 -1.72 2.02 13.48
CA THR A 85 -3.10 2.23 12.98
C THR A 85 -3.41 3.70 12.69
N ALA A 86 -2.62 4.63 13.21
CA ALA A 86 -2.73 6.05 12.92
C ALA A 86 -2.34 6.42 11.48
N SER A 87 -1.51 5.61 10.81
CA SER A 87 -1.12 5.80 9.41
C SER A 87 -2.08 5.13 8.42
N LEU A 88 -3.08 4.39 8.91
CA LEU A 88 -4.15 3.84 8.08
C LEU A 88 -5.27 4.88 7.93
N ASP A 89 -5.84 5.00 6.73
CA ASP A 89 -6.94 5.94 6.47
C ASP A 89 -8.17 5.55 7.31
N LYS A 90 -8.60 6.48 8.16
CA LYS A 90 -9.56 6.22 9.26
C LYS A 90 -11.01 6.33 8.84
N GLU A 91 -11.29 6.67 7.57
CA GLU A 91 -12.65 6.97 7.11
C GLU A 91 -13.53 5.71 6.94
N GLN A 92 -12.95 4.50 7.02
CA GLN A 92 -13.67 3.22 6.94
C GLN A 92 -13.54 2.45 8.27
N MET A 93 -14.30 2.83 9.31
CA MET A 93 -14.20 2.19 10.63
C MET A 93 -15.55 1.85 11.29
N PRO A 94 -16.09 0.64 11.05
CA PRO A 94 -16.99 -0.02 11.99
C PRO A 94 -16.35 -1.33 12.48
N GLY A 95 -15.57 -1.30 13.56
CA GLY A 95 -14.89 -2.49 14.08
C GLY A 95 -14.54 -2.40 15.57
N PHE A 96 -14.49 -3.56 16.22
CA PHE A 96 -14.02 -3.75 17.60
C PHE A 96 -12.63 -3.11 17.79
N PRO A 97 -12.27 -2.55 18.97
CA PRO A 97 -10.94 -1.98 19.16
C PRO A 97 -9.86 -3.00 18.79
N GLY A 98 -9.02 -2.65 17.82
CA GLY A 98 -7.92 -3.49 17.33
C GLY A 98 -8.23 -4.34 16.10
N VAL A 99 -9.40 -4.22 15.46
CA VAL A 99 -9.72 -4.90 14.18
C VAL A 99 -10.32 -3.91 13.19
N TYR A 100 -9.76 -3.87 11.98
CA TYR A 100 -10.15 -2.94 10.91
C TYR A 100 -10.45 -3.72 9.63
N ASP A 101 -11.67 -3.60 9.12
CA ASP A 101 -12.08 -4.21 7.85
C ASP A 101 -12.10 -3.16 6.73
N TYR A 102 -11.37 -3.45 5.66
CA TYR A 102 -11.29 -2.64 4.45
C TYR A 102 -11.94 -3.38 3.29
N ALA A 103 -12.92 -2.73 2.66
CA ALA A 103 -13.39 -3.15 1.34
C ALA A 103 -12.42 -2.57 0.31
N SER A 104 -11.70 -3.45 -0.38
CA SER A 104 -10.68 -3.07 -1.35
C SER A 104 -10.63 -4.15 -2.42
N ASP A 105 -10.58 -3.71 -3.68
CA ASP A 105 -10.54 -4.59 -4.85
C ASP A 105 -9.17 -5.24 -5.01
N ARG A 106 -8.12 -4.61 -4.48
CA ARG A 106 -6.75 -5.06 -4.57
C ARG A 106 -5.97 -4.75 -3.30
N VAL A 107 -5.03 -5.61 -2.95
CA VAL A 107 -4.09 -5.41 -1.85
C VAL A 107 -2.67 -5.57 -2.33
N ASP A 108 -1.81 -4.63 -1.98
CA ASP A 108 -0.37 -4.65 -2.24
C ASP A 108 0.36 -4.58 -0.89
N LEU A 109 1.08 -5.65 -0.56
CA LEU A 109 1.82 -5.83 0.69
C LEU A 109 3.32 -5.83 0.44
N VAL A 110 4.08 -5.15 1.29
CA VAL A 110 5.53 -5.33 1.41
C VAL A 110 5.79 -6.15 2.67
N LEU A 111 6.35 -7.35 2.52
CA LEU A 111 6.60 -8.29 3.62
C LEU A 111 7.85 -7.89 4.43
N PRO A 112 8.08 -8.47 5.63
CA PRO A 112 9.18 -8.04 6.50
C PRO A 112 10.59 -8.19 5.89
N ASP A 113 10.79 -9.12 4.95
CA ASP A 113 12.05 -9.28 4.21
C ASP A 113 12.20 -8.31 3.01
N GLY A 114 11.18 -7.49 2.75
CA GLY A 114 11.11 -6.53 1.65
C GLY A 114 10.61 -7.09 0.30
N SER A 115 10.23 -8.37 0.26
CA SER A 115 9.47 -8.92 -0.86
C SER A 115 8.09 -8.29 -0.96
N ARG A 116 7.45 -8.42 -2.12
CA ARG A 116 6.15 -7.81 -2.42
C ARG A 116 5.15 -8.87 -2.78
N PHE A 117 3.96 -8.75 -2.23
CA PHE A 117 2.83 -9.61 -2.52
C PHE A 117 1.66 -8.73 -2.96
N ALA A 118 1.04 -9.06 -4.09
CA ALA A 118 -0.06 -8.31 -4.66
C ALA A 118 -1.19 -9.27 -5.02
N SER A 119 -2.43 -8.95 -4.64
CA SER A 119 -3.57 -9.79 -4.97
C SER A 119 -4.84 -8.97 -5.12
N ASP A 120 -5.75 -9.43 -5.96
CA ASP A 120 -7.15 -9.02 -5.85
C ASP A 120 -7.68 -9.41 -4.46
N ALA A 121 -8.43 -8.51 -3.82
CA ALA A 121 -9.04 -8.73 -2.52
C ALA A 121 -10.56 -8.56 -2.63
N GLY A 122 -11.30 -9.18 -1.71
CA GLY A 122 -12.72 -8.84 -1.48
C GLY A 122 -12.88 -8.08 -0.17
N THR A 123 -12.21 -8.56 0.88
CA THR A 123 -12.14 -7.88 2.17
C THR A 123 -10.77 -8.11 2.77
N VAL A 124 -10.12 -7.03 3.19
CA VAL A 124 -8.87 -7.09 3.94
C VAL A 124 -9.16 -6.72 5.39
N THR A 125 -8.89 -7.63 6.30
CA THR A 125 -9.00 -7.39 7.73
C THR A 125 -7.59 -7.19 8.30
N VAL A 126 -7.40 -6.12 9.06
CA VAL A 126 -6.14 -5.79 9.73
C VAL A 126 -6.38 -5.84 11.24
N TRP A 127 -5.58 -6.63 11.95
CA TRP A 127 -5.56 -6.65 13.41
C TRP A 127 -4.41 -5.80 13.91
N SER A 128 -4.66 -5.12 15.02
CA SER A 128 -3.64 -4.37 15.75
C SER A 128 -3.72 -4.65 17.24
N ASP A 129 -2.57 -4.64 17.89
CA ASP A 129 -2.43 -4.67 19.35
C ASP A 129 -1.59 -3.46 19.79
N ASP A 130 -2.01 -2.76 20.84
CA ASP A 130 -1.40 -1.50 21.31
C ASP A 130 -1.15 -0.43 20.21
N GLY A 131 -1.95 -0.46 19.14
CA GLY A 131 -1.86 0.47 18.01
C GLY A 131 -0.87 0.06 16.92
N LEU A 132 -0.23 -1.10 17.03
CA LEU A 132 0.66 -1.70 16.03
C LEU A 132 -0.06 -2.83 15.29
N VAL A 133 0.09 -2.90 13.97
CA VAL A 133 -0.46 -4.00 13.17
C VAL A 133 0.23 -5.32 13.54
N THR A 134 -0.57 -6.35 13.80
CA THR A 134 -0.10 -7.69 14.20
C THR A 134 -0.48 -8.78 13.21
N SER A 135 -1.57 -8.58 12.46
CA SER A 135 -2.00 -9.52 11.44
C SER A 135 -2.73 -8.81 10.31
N VAL A 136 -2.57 -9.30 9.09
CA VAL A 136 -3.34 -8.89 7.92
C VAL A 136 -3.95 -10.14 7.31
N LYS A 137 -5.27 -10.16 7.10
CA LYS A 137 -5.99 -11.26 6.47
C LYS A 137 -6.73 -10.76 5.25
N ILE A 138 -6.49 -11.44 4.15
CA ILE A 138 -7.17 -11.22 2.88
C ILE A 138 -8.21 -12.33 2.73
N ASN A 139 -9.45 -11.93 2.46
CA ASN A 139 -10.54 -12.84 2.14
C ASN A 139 -11.09 -12.48 0.76
N ARG A 140 -11.40 -13.50 -0.05
CA ARG A 140 -12.04 -13.30 -1.35
C ARG A 140 -13.12 -14.34 -1.56
N PRO A 141 -14.42 -14.00 -1.48
CA PRO A 141 -15.48 -15.00 -1.67
C PRO A 141 -15.46 -15.54 -3.10
N MET A 142 -15.57 -16.87 -3.25
CA MET A 142 -15.60 -17.55 -4.53
C MET A 142 -16.90 -18.31 -4.72
N THR A 143 -17.35 -18.39 -5.97
CA THR A 143 -18.58 -19.11 -6.30
C THR A 143 -18.40 -20.63 -6.32
N THR A 144 -17.16 -21.10 -6.47
CA THR A 144 -16.84 -22.52 -6.46
C THR A 144 -15.59 -22.84 -5.64
N ARG A 145 -15.46 -24.10 -5.22
CA ARG A 145 -14.25 -24.61 -4.54
C ARG A 145 -13.02 -24.67 -5.43
N SER A 146 -13.18 -25.00 -6.70
CA SER A 146 -12.05 -25.03 -7.66
C SER A 146 -11.45 -23.64 -7.80
N GLU A 147 -12.29 -22.60 -7.96
CA GLU A 147 -11.82 -21.21 -8.01
C GLU A 147 -11.12 -20.80 -6.72
N ALA A 148 -11.66 -21.17 -5.56
CA ALA A 148 -11.02 -20.93 -4.27
C ALA A 148 -9.64 -21.59 -4.15
N ALA A 149 -9.52 -22.85 -4.59
CA ALA A 149 -8.26 -23.57 -4.59
C ALA A 149 -7.25 -22.94 -5.55
N ASP A 150 -7.68 -22.50 -6.73
CA ASP A 150 -6.82 -21.81 -7.70
C ASP A 150 -6.30 -20.47 -7.18
N VAL A 151 -7.13 -19.72 -6.45
CA VAL A 151 -6.71 -18.48 -5.77
C VAL A 151 -5.64 -18.80 -4.71
N ILE A 152 -5.85 -19.84 -3.89
CA ILE A 152 -4.86 -20.25 -2.89
C ILE A 152 -3.55 -20.70 -3.54
N ARG A 153 -3.60 -21.46 -4.65
CA ARG A 153 -2.40 -21.85 -5.41
C ARG A 153 -1.66 -20.64 -5.95
N THR A 154 -2.38 -19.66 -6.47
CA THR A 154 -1.81 -18.41 -6.96
C THR A 154 -1.10 -17.67 -5.84
N TRP A 155 -1.76 -17.49 -4.69
CA TRP A 155 -1.12 -16.88 -3.53
C TRP A 155 0.11 -17.64 -3.04
N ALA A 156 0.03 -18.97 -3.02
CA ALA A 156 1.16 -19.80 -2.63
C ALA A 156 2.34 -19.65 -3.60
N ASP A 157 2.09 -19.65 -4.92
CA ASP A 157 3.11 -19.44 -5.94
C ASP A 157 3.77 -18.05 -5.81
N ASP A 158 2.97 -17.00 -5.63
CA ASP A 158 3.46 -15.63 -5.42
C ASP A 158 4.31 -15.49 -4.15
N LEU A 159 4.01 -16.29 -3.13
CA LEU A 159 4.76 -16.36 -1.87
C LEU A 159 5.88 -17.42 -1.91
N GLY A 160 6.08 -18.14 -3.02
CA GLY A 160 7.04 -19.23 -3.10
C GLY A 160 6.80 -20.37 -2.10
N ILE A 161 5.54 -20.59 -1.74
CA ILE A 161 5.06 -21.65 -0.85
C ILE A 161 4.51 -22.79 -1.71
N GLU A 162 4.83 -24.03 -1.36
CA GLU A 162 4.26 -25.21 -2.00
C GLU A 162 3.18 -25.81 -1.08
N PRO A 163 1.87 -25.58 -1.35
CA PRO A 163 0.80 -26.03 -0.48
C PRO A 163 0.59 -27.54 -0.63
N TYR A 164 0.34 -28.24 0.47
CA TYR A 164 0.10 -29.68 0.41
C TYR A 164 -1.35 -29.99 0.00
N ALA A 165 -1.52 -30.46 -1.23
CA ALA A 165 -2.74 -31.10 -1.74
C ALA A 165 -4.07 -30.49 -1.22
N ILE A 166 -4.40 -29.29 -1.70
CA ILE A 166 -5.67 -28.61 -1.39
C ILE A 166 -6.83 -29.55 -1.74
N ASP A 167 -7.60 -29.94 -0.73
CA ASP A 167 -8.76 -30.82 -0.91
C ASP A 167 -9.98 -30.02 -1.37
N GLU A 168 -10.30 -30.16 -2.66
CA GLU A 168 -11.46 -29.53 -3.29
C GLU A 168 -12.74 -30.35 -3.13
N THR A 169 -12.61 -31.61 -2.71
CA THR A 169 -13.68 -32.62 -2.81
C THR A 169 -14.49 -32.75 -1.54
N THR A 170 -13.91 -32.42 -0.39
CA THR A 170 -14.60 -32.54 0.90
C THR A 170 -15.23 -31.23 1.34
N ASP A 171 -16.32 -31.32 2.09
CA ASP A 171 -16.98 -30.18 2.75
C ASP A 171 -16.22 -29.73 4.02
N ARG A 172 -14.90 -29.97 4.08
CA ARG A 172 -14.09 -29.66 5.26
C ARG A 172 -13.26 -28.40 5.02
N ALA A 173 -13.11 -27.62 6.08
CA ALA A 173 -12.14 -26.53 6.07
C ALA A 173 -10.73 -27.11 5.89
N TRP A 174 -9.95 -26.45 5.03
CA TRP A 174 -8.54 -26.71 4.84
C TRP A 174 -7.75 -25.50 5.33
N SER A 175 -6.59 -25.75 5.96
CA SER A 175 -5.72 -24.70 6.47
C SER A 175 -4.30 -25.24 6.59
N GLU A 176 -3.34 -24.42 6.19
CA GLU A 176 -1.91 -24.69 6.31
C GLU A 176 -1.17 -23.45 6.80
N THR A 177 -0.18 -23.69 7.64
CA THR A 177 0.66 -22.65 8.23
C THR A 177 2.09 -22.84 7.74
N HIS A 178 2.67 -21.76 7.24
CA HIS A 178 4.02 -21.68 6.71
C HIS A 178 4.76 -20.50 7.35
N THR A 179 6.08 -20.51 7.28
CA THR A 179 6.89 -19.34 7.65
C THR A 179 7.53 -18.79 6.39
N HIS A 180 7.25 -17.52 6.08
CA HIS A 180 7.76 -16.85 4.89
C HIS A 180 8.10 -15.40 5.23
N ALA A 181 9.21 -14.89 4.70
CA ALA A 181 9.63 -13.50 4.89
C ALA A 181 9.74 -13.04 6.37
N GLY A 182 9.95 -13.96 7.32
CA GLY A 182 9.97 -13.63 8.75
C GLY A 182 8.59 -13.47 9.41
N ALA A 183 7.51 -13.73 8.67
CA ALA A 183 6.14 -13.78 9.15
C ALA A 183 5.59 -15.22 9.11
N GLU A 184 4.57 -15.49 9.92
CA GLU A 184 3.77 -16.70 9.79
C GLU A 184 2.66 -16.44 8.76
N VAL A 185 2.57 -17.30 7.77
CA VAL A 185 1.59 -17.23 6.68
C VAL A 185 0.62 -18.38 6.84
N VAL A 186 -0.68 -18.08 6.91
CA VAL A 186 -1.74 -19.08 6.98
C VAL A 186 -2.58 -19.01 5.71
N LEU A 187 -2.51 -20.06 4.90
CA LEU A 187 -3.39 -20.28 3.75
C LEU A 187 -4.55 -21.15 4.22
N SER A 188 -5.78 -20.77 3.89
CA SER A 188 -6.95 -21.56 4.27
C SER A 188 -8.09 -21.43 3.28
N MET A 189 -8.95 -22.44 3.29
CA MET A 189 -10.17 -22.50 2.49
C MET A 189 -11.32 -22.93 3.40
N GLN A 190 -12.33 -22.07 3.53
CA GLN A 190 -13.56 -22.40 4.24
C GLN A 190 -14.65 -22.74 3.22
N PRO A 191 -15.17 -23.99 3.19
CA PRO A 191 -16.30 -24.34 2.35
C PRO A 191 -17.59 -23.70 2.89
N GLY A 192 -18.45 -23.28 1.96
CA GLY A 192 -19.80 -22.81 2.24
C GLY A 192 -20.88 -23.86 1.88
N PRO A 193 -22.14 -23.59 2.25
CA PRO A 193 -23.24 -24.55 2.16
C PRO A 193 -23.68 -24.87 0.73
N ASP A 194 -23.41 -23.98 -0.24
CA ASP A 194 -23.94 -24.09 -1.61
C ASP A 194 -22.85 -24.47 -2.63
N GLY A 195 -21.75 -25.06 -2.15
CA GLY A 195 -20.57 -25.36 -2.98
C GLY A 195 -19.66 -24.16 -3.21
N ASP A 196 -20.01 -23.00 -2.65
CA ASP A 196 -19.16 -21.84 -2.53
C ASP A 196 -17.98 -22.12 -1.58
N ALA A 197 -16.95 -21.28 -1.68
CA ALA A 197 -15.80 -21.37 -0.80
C ALA A 197 -15.16 -20.00 -0.59
N ARG A 198 -14.49 -19.86 0.55
CA ARG A 198 -13.81 -18.63 0.95
C ARG A 198 -12.34 -18.93 1.16
N PRO A 199 -11.49 -18.73 0.15
CA PRO A 199 -10.06 -18.70 0.35
C PRO A 199 -9.70 -17.52 1.25
N SER A 200 -8.76 -17.75 2.16
CA SER A 200 -8.17 -16.68 2.94
C SER A 200 -6.69 -16.88 3.18
N LEU A 201 -5.96 -15.75 3.16
CA LEU A 201 -4.54 -15.65 3.41
C LEU A 201 -4.35 -14.74 4.62
N ALA A 202 -3.77 -15.23 5.70
CA ALA A 202 -3.39 -14.42 6.84
C ALA A 202 -1.87 -14.33 6.96
N ILE A 203 -1.35 -13.14 7.22
CA ILE A 203 0.06 -12.87 7.49
C ILE A 203 0.15 -12.35 8.91
N ASN A 204 0.67 -13.18 9.81
CA ASN A 204 0.86 -12.88 11.23
C ASN A 204 2.31 -12.43 11.44
N LEU A 205 2.46 -11.21 11.97
CA LEU A 205 3.76 -10.63 12.25
C LEU A 205 4.29 -11.13 13.60
N PRO A 206 5.60 -11.42 13.72
CA PRO A 206 6.17 -11.89 14.96
C PRO A 206 6.11 -10.79 16.03
N SER A 207 5.78 -11.17 17.27
CA SER A 207 5.69 -10.26 18.42
C SER A 207 6.99 -9.49 18.71
N ALA A 208 8.13 -9.93 18.16
CA ALA A 208 9.43 -9.25 18.30
C ALA A 208 9.55 -7.94 17.50
N GLN A 209 8.55 -7.60 16.67
CA GLN A 209 8.42 -6.29 16.04
C GLN A 209 7.48 -5.33 16.83
N GLN A 210 7.01 -5.72 18.02
CA GLN A 210 6.21 -4.88 18.92
C GLN A 210 7.08 -4.07 19.89
#